data_AF-A0A1A8DC18-F1
#
_entry.id   AF-A0A1A8DC18-F1
#
_cell.length_a   1.000
_cell.length_b   1.000
_cell.length_c   1.000
_cell.angle_alpha   90.00
_cell.angle_beta   90.00
_cell.angle_gamma   90.00
#
_symmetry.space_group_name_H-M   'P 1'
#
loop_
_entity.id
_entity.type
_entity.pdbx_description
1 polymer ?
#
loop_
_entity_poly.entity_id
_entity_poly.type
_entity_poly.pdbx_seq_one_letter_code
_entity_poly.pdbx_strand_id
1 'polypeptide(L)'
;LVDGQYRSDELLELSMSDSQELSCGRSLHTVELEIQEAFLRFMAAILKGYRSFLRPITQAPSEKATDASSLFDLQGFLKSRDRSHQKFYTLMTKTQMFIRFIEECSFVSDKDTSLAFFDDCVDKLYNSERSAEKGSKVDGDKTEEARLIEIDESQRSEHTVFITPPELPPLSDGEEHPLCY
;
A
#
# COMPACT_ATOMS: atom_id res chain seq x y z
N LEU A 1 46.44 7.68 30.88
CA LEU A 1 45.02 7.60 31.22
C LEU A 1 44.28 7.33 29.92
N VAL A 2 43.80 6.10 29.80
CA VAL A 2 43.02 5.59 28.66
C VAL A 2 41.60 6.08 28.87
N ASP A 3 41.10 6.91 27.97
CA ASP A 3 39.68 7.25 27.97
C ASP A 3 39.20 7.42 26.53
N GLY A 4 38.02 6.87 26.23
CA GLY A 4 37.26 7.24 25.04
C GLY A 4 36.98 6.18 23.97
N GLN A 5 37.30 4.89 24.16
CA GLN A 5 37.07 3.89 23.10
C GLN A 5 35.76 3.09 23.18
N TYR A 6 34.86 3.37 24.14
CA TYR A 6 33.63 2.57 24.31
C TYR A 6 32.33 3.20 23.78
N ARG A 7 32.30 4.47 23.35
CA ARG A 7 31.05 5.11 22.86
C ARG A 7 30.80 4.97 21.36
N SER A 8 31.80 4.55 20.59
CA SER A 8 31.69 4.46 19.12
C SER A 8 31.03 3.16 18.68
N ASP A 9 31.18 2.07 19.44
CA ASP A 9 30.66 0.76 19.07
C ASP A 9 29.15 0.62 19.34
N GLU A 10 28.61 1.21 20.42
CA GLU A 10 27.15 1.23 20.69
C GLU A 10 26.38 2.12 19.69
N LEU A 11 27.00 3.20 19.20
CA LEU A 11 26.39 4.09 18.20
C LEU A 11 26.41 3.45 16.80
N LEU A 12 27.45 2.68 16.49
CA LEU A 12 27.52 1.87 15.27
C LEU A 12 26.50 0.72 15.28
N GLU A 13 26.21 0.11 16.44
CA GLU A 13 25.15 -0.90 16.53
C GLU A 13 23.75 -0.34 16.27
N LEU A 14 23.44 0.89 16.73
CA LEU A 14 22.14 1.51 16.46
C LEU A 14 21.94 1.82 14.97
N SER A 15 23.02 2.15 14.25
CA SER A 15 22.97 2.44 12.81
C SER A 15 22.81 1.18 11.93
N MET A 16 23.02 -0.02 12.48
CA MET A 16 22.86 -1.29 11.76
C MET A 16 21.43 -1.82 11.77
N SER A 17 20.49 -1.11 12.42
CA SER A 17 19.08 -1.52 12.49
C SER A 17 18.25 -1.10 11.25
N ASP A 18 18.77 -0.22 10.39
CA ASP A 18 18.02 0.35 9.25
C ASP A 18 18.13 -0.46 7.95
N SER A 19 18.73 -1.64 7.99
CA SER A 19 18.76 -2.52 6.82
C SER A 19 18.63 -3.97 7.27
N GLN A 20 17.43 -4.31 7.73
CA GLN A 20 17.01 -5.70 7.80
C GLN A 20 16.75 -6.21 6.37
N GLU A 21 17.82 -6.22 5.56
CA GLU A 21 17.83 -6.92 4.28
C GLU A 21 17.65 -8.40 4.58
N LEU A 22 16.61 -8.99 3.98
CA LEU A 22 16.44 -10.43 4.03
C LEU A 22 17.56 -11.08 3.21
N SER A 23 17.85 -12.37 3.45
CA SER A 23 18.98 -13.12 2.83
C SER A 23 18.99 -13.19 1.29
N CYS A 24 18.05 -12.51 0.63
CA CYS A 24 17.84 -12.40 -0.81
C CYS A 24 18.20 -11.00 -1.37
N GLY A 25 18.68 -10.05 -0.56
CA GLY A 25 18.94 -8.67 -1.01
C GLY A 25 17.66 -7.86 -1.29
N ARG A 26 16.52 -8.32 -0.75
CA ARG A 26 15.25 -7.59 -0.77
C ARG A 26 15.03 -6.94 0.59
N SER A 27 14.62 -5.68 0.59
CA SER A 27 14.24 -5.00 1.82
C SER A 27 12.98 -5.65 2.42
N LEU A 28 12.87 -5.64 3.76
CA LEU A 28 11.64 -6.05 4.45
C LEU A 28 10.41 -5.31 3.90
N HIS A 29 10.55 -4.00 3.66
CA HIS A 29 9.50 -3.15 3.12
C HIS A 29 8.99 -3.62 1.75
N THR A 30 9.90 -4.01 0.84
CA THR A 30 9.53 -4.57 -0.46
C THR A 30 8.67 -5.83 -0.31
N VAL A 31 9.04 -6.71 0.62
CA VAL A 31 8.27 -7.95 0.87
C VAL A 31 6.90 -7.65 1.48
N GLU A 32 6.81 -6.68 2.39
CA GLU A 32 5.53 -6.24 2.96
C GLU A 32 4.57 -5.75 1.87
N LEU A 33 5.08 -4.96 0.92
CA LEU A 33 4.30 -4.46 -0.21
C LEU A 33 3.88 -5.58 -1.16
N GLU A 34 4.76 -6.54 -1.47
CA GLU A 34 4.40 -7.72 -2.26
C GLU A 34 3.26 -8.52 -1.61
N ILE A 35 3.29 -8.67 -0.28
CA ILE A 35 2.23 -9.35 0.48
C ILE A 35 0.93 -8.55 0.38
N GLN A 36 0.96 -7.25 0.65
CA GLN A 36 -0.21 -6.38 0.55
C GLN A 36 -0.82 -6.44 -0.85
N GLU A 37 0.00 -6.36 -1.89
CA GLU A 37 -0.44 -6.43 -3.28
C GLU A 37 -1.05 -7.80 -3.61
N ALA A 38 -0.48 -8.90 -3.12
CA ALA A 38 -1.04 -10.24 -3.31
C ALA A 38 -2.45 -10.35 -2.71
N PHE A 39 -2.66 -9.83 -1.50
CA PHE A 39 -3.98 -9.77 -0.88
C PHE A 39 -4.93 -8.82 -1.63
N LEU A 40 -4.43 -7.67 -2.08
CA LEU A 40 -5.22 -6.70 -2.84
C LEU A 40 -5.71 -7.30 -4.17
N ARG A 41 -4.83 -7.99 -4.91
CA ARG A 41 -5.18 -8.72 -6.13
C ARG A 41 -6.22 -9.80 -5.87
N PHE A 42 -6.07 -10.57 -4.79
CA PHE A 42 -7.04 -11.58 -4.40
C PHE A 42 -8.41 -10.95 -4.10
N MET A 43 -8.45 -9.89 -3.29
CA MET A 43 -9.69 -9.19 -2.94
C MET A 43 -10.37 -8.58 -4.18
N ALA A 44 -9.59 -7.95 -5.06
CA ALA A 44 -10.08 -7.38 -6.30
C ALA A 44 -10.67 -8.45 -7.24
N ALA A 45 -10.03 -9.62 -7.34
CA ALA A 45 -10.52 -10.73 -8.14
C ALA A 45 -11.86 -11.27 -7.59
N ILE A 46 -12.00 -11.39 -6.28
CA ILE A 46 -13.22 -11.91 -5.65
C ILE A 46 -14.37 -10.89 -5.76
N LEU A 47 -14.09 -9.62 -5.52
CA LEU A 47 -15.09 -8.55 -5.51
C LEU A 47 -15.32 -7.92 -6.89
N LYS A 48 -14.68 -8.42 -7.94
CA LYS A 48 -14.84 -7.92 -9.31
C LYS A 48 -16.30 -7.69 -9.70
N GLY A 49 -16.58 -6.45 -10.13
CA GLY A 49 -17.91 -6.02 -10.58
C GLY A 49 -18.95 -5.85 -9.46
N TYR A 50 -18.55 -5.87 -8.19
CA TYR A 50 -19.49 -5.73 -7.07
C TYR A 50 -20.34 -4.45 -7.14
N ARG A 51 -19.79 -3.33 -7.64
CA ARG A 51 -20.51 -2.05 -7.72
C ARG A 51 -21.81 -2.13 -8.52
N SER A 52 -21.89 -2.98 -9.53
CA SER A 52 -23.12 -3.19 -10.31
C SER A 52 -24.26 -3.82 -9.52
N PHE A 53 -23.95 -4.38 -8.34
CA PHE A 53 -24.92 -5.00 -7.43
C PHE A 53 -25.20 -4.14 -6.19
N LEU A 54 -24.52 -3.00 -6.02
CA LEU A 54 -24.90 -2.02 -5.01
C LEU A 54 -26.23 -1.38 -5.39
N ARG A 55 -27.11 -1.23 -4.40
CA ARG A 55 -28.41 -0.59 -4.57
C ARG A 55 -28.33 0.87 -4.17
N PRO A 56 -28.98 1.80 -4.90
CA PRO A 56 -29.01 3.20 -4.52
C PRO A 56 -29.59 3.38 -3.12
N ILE A 57 -28.96 4.22 -2.29
CA ILE A 57 -29.55 4.64 -1.03
C ILE A 57 -30.62 5.69 -1.35
N THR A 58 -31.88 5.31 -1.17
CA THR A 58 -33.03 6.20 -1.42
C THR A 58 -33.66 6.74 -0.14
N GLN A 59 -33.18 6.34 1.04
CA GLN A 59 -33.74 6.74 2.34
C GLN A 59 -32.63 7.02 3.36
N ALA A 60 -32.93 7.86 4.36
CA ALA A 60 -32.00 8.15 5.45
C ALA A 60 -31.64 6.87 6.24
N PRO A 61 -30.41 6.75 6.79
CA PRO A 61 -29.98 5.58 7.53
C PRO A 61 -30.93 5.28 8.70
N SER A 62 -31.43 4.06 8.78
CA SER A 62 -32.20 3.49 9.89
C SER A 62 -31.73 2.06 10.11
N GLU A 63 -31.99 1.44 11.28
CA GLU A 63 -31.53 0.07 11.60
C GLU A 63 -31.87 -0.97 10.52
N LYS A 64 -32.95 -0.77 9.74
CA LYS A 64 -33.32 -1.66 8.63
C LYS A 64 -32.72 -1.25 7.29
N ALA A 65 -32.40 0.03 7.11
CA ALA A 65 -31.81 0.56 5.88
C ALA A 65 -30.30 0.30 5.79
N THR A 66 -29.64 -0.03 6.90
CA THR A 66 -28.23 -0.45 6.95
C THR A 66 -28.02 -1.95 6.73
N ASP A 67 -29.09 -2.74 6.60
CA ASP A 67 -28.96 -4.18 6.35
C ASP A 67 -28.35 -4.45 4.97
N ALA A 68 -27.34 -5.32 4.90
CA ALA A 68 -26.64 -5.62 3.65
C ALA A 68 -27.58 -6.13 2.54
N SER A 69 -28.70 -6.79 2.91
CA SER A 69 -29.68 -7.26 1.92
C SER A 69 -30.49 -6.12 1.27
N SER A 70 -30.60 -4.98 1.96
CA SER A 70 -31.20 -3.74 1.43
C SER A 70 -30.21 -2.98 0.54
N LEU A 71 -28.92 -3.02 0.87
CA LEU A 71 -27.85 -2.29 0.20
C LEU A 71 -27.26 -3.01 -1.02
N PHE A 72 -27.43 -4.33 -1.12
CA PHE A 72 -26.74 -5.13 -2.14
C PHE A 72 -27.63 -6.24 -2.72
N ASP A 73 -27.63 -6.38 -4.05
CA ASP A 73 -28.22 -7.52 -4.73
C ASP A 73 -27.33 -8.77 -4.60
N LEU A 74 -27.39 -9.38 -3.41
CA LEU A 74 -26.63 -10.58 -3.08
C LEU A 74 -26.94 -11.73 -4.04
N GLN A 75 -28.21 -11.89 -4.44
CA GLN A 75 -28.61 -12.99 -5.31
C GLN A 75 -28.05 -12.80 -6.73
N GLY A 76 -28.11 -11.58 -7.26
CA GLY A 76 -27.49 -11.22 -8.54
C GLY A 76 -25.98 -11.45 -8.51
N PHE A 77 -25.32 -11.00 -7.44
CA PHE A 77 -23.87 -11.18 -7.30
C PHE A 77 -23.48 -12.66 -7.31
N LEU A 78 -24.14 -13.50 -6.50
CA LEU A 78 -23.89 -14.94 -6.47
C LEU A 78 -24.19 -15.62 -7.81
N LYS A 79 -25.17 -15.16 -8.59
CA LYS A 79 -25.46 -15.71 -9.93
C LYS A 79 -24.41 -15.33 -10.97
N SER A 80 -23.70 -14.22 -10.77
CA SER A 80 -22.65 -13.77 -11.69
C SER A 80 -21.32 -14.54 -11.55
N ARG A 81 -21.17 -15.38 -10.52
CA ARG A 81 -19.93 -16.10 -10.23
C ARG A 81 -19.93 -17.50 -10.87
N ASP A 82 -18.73 -18.03 -11.09
CA ASP A 82 -18.55 -19.38 -11.63
C ASP A 82 -19.17 -20.44 -10.71
N ARG A 83 -19.83 -21.43 -11.31
CA ARG A 83 -20.54 -22.50 -10.60
C ARG A 83 -19.62 -23.30 -9.67
N SER A 84 -18.37 -23.50 -10.06
CA SER A 84 -17.36 -24.22 -9.26
C SER A 84 -16.99 -23.50 -7.97
N HIS A 85 -17.11 -22.16 -7.93
CA HIS A 85 -16.72 -21.33 -6.79
C HIS A 85 -17.91 -20.94 -5.88
N GLN A 86 -19.13 -21.37 -6.20
CA GLN A 86 -20.35 -20.93 -5.49
C GLN A 86 -20.33 -21.17 -3.98
N LYS A 87 -19.76 -22.29 -3.53
CA LYS A 87 -19.66 -22.59 -2.09
C LYS A 87 -18.83 -21.55 -1.36
N PHE A 88 -17.70 -21.14 -1.95
CA PHE A 88 -16.84 -20.10 -1.40
C PHE A 88 -17.58 -18.77 -1.31
N TYR A 89 -18.20 -18.32 -2.40
CA TYR A 89 -18.94 -17.06 -2.40
C TYR A 89 -20.10 -17.06 -1.42
N THR A 90 -20.85 -18.17 -1.32
CA THR A 90 -21.97 -18.30 -0.35
C THR A 90 -21.50 -18.14 1.10
N LEU A 91 -20.30 -18.62 1.42
CA LEU A 91 -19.71 -18.49 2.77
C LEU A 91 -19.15 -17.08 2.97
N MET A 92 -18.37 -16.58 2.01
CA MET A 92 -17.72 -15.27 2.06
C MET A 92 -18.75 -14.16 2.26
N THR A 93 -19.87 -14.18 1.53
CA THR A 93 -20.90 -13.13 1.64
C THR A 93 -21.70 -13.18 2.94
N LYS A 94 -21.57 -14.24 3.74
CA LYS A 94 -22.18 -14.33 5.08
C LYS A 94 -21.26 -13.81 6.18
N THR A 95 -20.00 -13.50 5.86
CA THR A 95 -19.05 -12.99 6.86
C THR A 95 -19.40 -11.58 7.27
N GLN A 96 -19.10 -11.23 8.53
CA GLN A 96 -19.27 -9.86 9.01
C GLN A 96 -18.41 -8.89 8.21
N MET A 97 -17.21 -9.30 7.80
CA MET A 97 -16.31 -8.50 6.95
C MET A 97 -16.99 -8.08 5.64
N PHE A 98 -17.64 -9.01 4.93
CA PHE A 98 -18.35 -8.67 3.70
C PHE A 98 -19.52 -7.72 3.95
N ILE A 99 -20.32 -7.97 4.99
CA ILE A 99 -21.44 -7.10 5.36
C ILE A 99 -20.97 -5.67 5.65
N ARG A 100 -19.89 -5.53 6.44
CA ARG A 100 -19.27 -4.23 6.74
C ARG A 100 -18.72 -3.56 5.48
N PHE A 101 -18.08 -4.32 4.60
CA PHE A 101 -17.60 -3.78 3.33
C PHE A 101 -18.73 -3.17 2.49
N ILE A 102 -19.88 -3.85 2.40
CA ILE A 102 -21.05 -3.33 1.68
C ILE A 102 -21.60 -2.06 2.34
N GLU A 103 -21.68 -2.02 3.66
CA GLU A 103 -22.08 -0.81 4.41
C GLU A 103 -21.12 0.35 4.09
N GLU A 104 -19.81 0.13 4.21
CA GLU A 104 -18.77 1.14 3.91
C GLU A 104 -18.79 1.61 2.45
N CYS A 105 -19.15 0.75 1.50
CA CYS A 105 -19.31 1.15 0.09
C CYS A 105 -20.55 1.99 -0.16
N SER A 106 -21.56 1.85 0.68
CA SER A 106 -22.87 2.48 0.48
C SER A 106 -22.94 3.85 1.15
N PHE A 107 -22.33 4.00 2.32
CA PHE A 107 -22.32 5.25 3.09
C PHE A 107 -20.99 5.98 2.93
N VAL A 108 -21.05 7.29 2.67
CA VAL A 108 -19.87 8.19 2.65
C VAL A 108 -19.12 8.08 3.98
N SER A 109 -17.82 7.78 3.91
CA SER A 109 -16.96 7.57 5.06
C SER A 109 -15.60 8.25 4.86
N ASP A 110 -14.83 8.43 5.93
CA ASP A 110 -13.44 8.90 5.86
C ASP A 110 -12.53 7.96 5.03
N LYS A 111 -13.03 6.75 4.70
CA LYS A 111 -12.38 5.75 3.86
C LYS A 111 -12.62 5.92 2.35
N ASP A 112 -13.38 6.91 1.91
CA ASP A 112 -13.76 7.07 0.49
C ASP A 112 -12.56 7.08 -0.47
N THR A 113 -11.45 7.73 -0.07
CA THR A 113 -10.19 7.72 -0.84
C THR A 113 -9.63 6.31 -1.02
N SER A 114 -9.62 5.50 0.05
CA SER A 114 -9.13 4.13 -0.01
C SER A 114 -10.03 3.22 -0.84
N LEU A 115 -11.34 3.49 -0.85
CA LEU A 115 -12.29 2.74 -1.65
C LEU A 115 -12.15 3.07 -3.14
N ALA A 116 -11.97 4.34 -3.48
CA ALA A 116 -11.69 4.77 -4.85
C ALA A 116 -10.40 4.12 -5.38
N PHE A 117 -9.34 4.09 -4.57
CA PHE A 117 -8.11 3.36 -4.90
C PHE A 117 -8.35 1.86 -5.15
N PHE A 118 -9.18 1.21 -4.31
CA PHE A 118 -9.53 -0.19 -4.50
C PHE A 118 -10.27 -0.42 -5.82
N ASP A 119 -11.21 0.44 -6.19
CA ASP A 119 -11.91 0.35 -7.47
C ASP A 119 -10.97 0.51 -8.65
N ASP A 120 -10.05 1.48 -8.58
CA ASP A 120 -9.02 1.67 -9.59
C ASP A 120 -8.17 0.40 -9.75
N CYS A 121 -7.84 -0.28 -8.65
CA CYS A 121 -7.12 -1.56 -8.68
C CYS A 121 -7.95 -2.67 -9.34
N VAL A 122 -9.25 -2.77 -9.04
CA VAL A 122 -10.16 -3.75 -9.66
C VAL A 122 -10.24 -3.52 -11.18
N ASP A 123 -10.39 -2.27 -11.60
CA ASP A 123 -10.50 -1.89 -13.00
C ASP A 123 -9.17 -2.10 -13.76
N LYS A 124 -8.04 -1.71 -13.17
CA LYS A 124 -6.70 -1.96 -13.73
C LYS A 124 -6.46 -3.44 -13.98
N LEU A 125 -6.71 -4.29 -12.98
CA LEU A 125 -6.51 -5.74 -13.10
C LEU A 125 -7.40 -6.33 -14.19
N TYR A 126 -8.68 -5.95 -14.24
CA TYR A 126 -9.59 -6.52 -15.22
C TYR A 126 -9.28 -6.09 -16.66
N ASN A 127 -8.94 -4.81 -16.85
CA ASN A 127 -8.56 -4.30 -18.17
C ASN A 127 -7.24 -4.88 -18.66
N SER A 128 -6.30 -5.15 -17.74
CA SER A 128 -5.04 -5.83 -18.04
C SER A 128 -5.26 -7.29 -18.47
N GLU A 129 -6.10 -8.06 -17.76
CA GLU A 129 -6.46 -9.43 -18.15
C GLU A 129 -7.06 -9.50 -19.56
N ARG A 130 -8.00 -8.59 -19.86
CA ARG A 130 -8.67 -8.53 -21.17
C ARG A 130 -7.71 -8.16 -22.31
N SER A 131 -6.70 -7.34 -22.00
CA SER A 131 -5.67 -6.93 -22.96
C SER A 131 -4.63 -8.04 -23.18
N ALA A 132 -4.32 -8.82 -22.14
CA ALA A 132 -3.45 -10.00 -22.23
C ALA A 132 -4.07 -11.13 -23.08
N GLU A 133 -5.38 -11.37 -22.96
CA GLU A 133 -6.09 -12.37 -23.77
C GLU A 133 -6.17 -12.00 -25.27
N LYS A 134 -6.09 -10.70 -25.60
CA LYS A 134 -6.14 -10.22 -27.00
C LYS A 134 -4.80 -10.30 -27.76
N GLY A 135 -3.76 -10.89 -27.18
CA GLY A 135 -2.59 -11.34 -27.93
C GLY A 135 -1.64 -10.25 -28.43
N SER A 136 -1.50 -9.12 -27.72
CA SER A 136 -0.38 -8.21 -27.99
C SER A 136 0.91 -8.77 -27.38
N LYS A 137 1.65 -9.51 -28.20
CA LYS A 137 3.07 -9.82 -28.00
C LYS A 137 3.86 -8.55 -28.35
N VAL A 138 4.08 -7.68 -27.37
CA VAL A 138 5.18 -6.72 -27.40
C VAL A 138 6.02 -6.98 -26.16
N ASP A 139 7.32 -6.87 -26.36
CA ASP A 139 8.42 -7.49 -25.64
C ASP A 139 8.47 -7.26 -24.12
N GLY A 140 8.89 -8.32 -23.42
CA GLY A 140 9.99 -8.23 -22.45
C GLY A 140 9.85 -7.45 -21.12
N ASP A 141 8.79 -6.70 -20.86
CA ASP A 141 8.71 -5.83 -19.66
C ASP A 141 7.34 -5.89 -18.91
N LYS A 142 6.64 -7.02 -19.00
CA LYS A 142 5.25 -7.16 -18.53
C LYS A 142 5.05 -7.26 -17.01
N THR A 143 6.13 -7.31 -16.22
CA THR A 143 6.01 -7.48 -14.77
C THR A 143 5.84 -6.15 -14.04
N GLU A 144 6.39 -5.06 -14.60
CA GLU A 144 6.35 -3.72 -13.99
C GLU A 144 4.97 -3.04 -14.16
N GLU A 145 4.25 -3.31 -15.25
CA GLU A 145 2.92 -2.74 -15.56
C GLU A 145 1.78 -3.29 -14.68
N ALA A 146 2.05 -4.24 -13.79
CA ALA A 146 1.05 -4.87 -12.91
C ALA A 146 1.16 -4.44 -11.44
N ARG A 147 2.15 -3.61 -11.06
CA ARG A 147 2.26 -3.12 -9.67
C ARG A 147 1.07 -2.24 -9.32
N LEU A 148 0.36 -2.62 -8.25
CA LEU A 148 -0.82 -1.90 -7.76
C LEU A 148 -0.45 -0.87 -6.69
N ILE A 149 0.65 -1.11 -5.98
CA ILE A 149 1.14 -0.25 -4.90
C ILE A 149 2.53 0.25 -5.31
N GLU A 150 2.71 1.58 -5.29
CA GLU A 150 4.00 2.21 -5.58
C GLU A 150 4.89 2.21 -4.33
N ILE A 151 6.20 2.05 -4.52
CA ILE A 151 7.20 2.25 -3.48
C ILE A 151 7.52 3.75 -3.46
N ASP A 152 7.19 4.45 -2.39
CA ASP A 152 7.62 5.85 -2.21
C ASP A 152 9.09 5.88 -1.78
N GLU A 153 9.99 5.95 -2.75
CA GLU A 153 11.43 6.09 -2.49
C GLU A 153 11.81 7.49 -1.98
N SER A 154 10.88 8.46 -1.92
CA SER A 154 11.21 9.84 -1.52
C SER A 154 11.63 9.99 -0.06
N GLN A 155 11.34 9.00 0.78
CA GLN A 155 11.78 8.94 2.18
C GLN A 155 13.28 8.65 2.32
N ARG A 156 13.93 8.11 1.27
CA ARG A 156 15.38 7.97 1.22
C ARG A 156 16.00 9.31 0.86
N SER A 157 16.03 10.23 1.83
CA SER A 157 16.71 11.52 1.69
C SER A 157 18.20 11.31 1.44
N GLU A 158 18.63 11.22 0.18
CA GLU A 158 20.03 11.15 -0.24
C GLU A 158 20.74 12.53 -0.19
N HIS A 159 20.11 13.56 0.41
CA HIS A 159 20.57 14.95 0.35
C HIS A 159 21.12 15.53 1.65
N THR A 160 21.52 14.71 2.62
CA THR A 160 22.33 15.23 3.73
C THR A 160 23.78 15.39 3.25
N VAL A 161 24.08 16.55 2.68
CA VAL A 161 25.46 16.93 2.33
C VAL A 161 26.14 17.46 3.59
N PHE A 162 27.28 16.88 3.96
CA PHE A 162 28.14 17.44 4.99
C PHE A 162 28.77 18.74 4.44
N ILE A 163 28.25 19.89 4.86
CA ILE A 163 28.84 21.19 4.53
C ILE A 163 29.89 21.48 5.59
N THR A 164 31.16 21.34 5.23
CA THR A 164 32.26 21.79 6.08
C THR A 164 32.11 23.30 6.34
N PRO A 165 32.20 23.77 7.59
CA PRO A 165 32.19 25.19 7.90
C PRO A 165 33.25 25.92 7.04
N PRO A 166 32.97 27.13 6.52
CA PRO A 166 33.95 27.87 5.75
C PRO A 166 35.24 28.05 6.57
N GLU A 167 36.39 27.77 5.95
CA GLU A 167 37.69 27.96 6.59
C GLU A 167 37.86 29.43 6.99
N LEU A 168 38.27 29.65 8.24
CA LEU A 168 38.56 30.99 8.74
C LEU A 168 39.79 31.54 8.00
N PRO A 169 39.82 32.85 7.68
CA PRO A 169 40.96 33.46 7.03
C PRO A 169 42.23 33.26 7.87
N PRO A 170 43.39 33.00 7.23
CA PRO A 170 44.64 32.81 7.96
C PRO A 170 44.97 34.06 8.78
N LEU A 171 45.21 33.86 10.08
CA LEU A 171 45.64 34.90 10.98
C LEU A 171 47.10 35.25 10.71
N SER A 172 47.47 36.51 10.96
CA SER A 172 48.89 36.91 10.96
C SER A 172 49.59 36.22 12.13
N ASP A 173 50.88 35.88 11.98
CA ASP A 173 51.66 35.14 12.99
C ASP A 173 51.46 35.74 14.40
N GLY A 174 50.76 35.01 15.26
CA GLY A 174 50.58 35.33 16.69
C GLY A 174 49.18 35.74 17.15
N GLU A 175 48.16 35.76 16.29
CA GLU A 175 46.77 36.01 16.72
C GLU A 175 45.98 34.69 16.84
N GLU A 176 45.13 34.57 17.87
CA GLU A 176 44.18 33.46 18.05
C GLU A 176 42.75 33.94 17.77
N HIS A 177 41.91 33.09 17.16
CA HIS A 177 40.50 33.44 16.95
C HIS A 177 39.78 33.55 18.32
N PRO A 178 38.98 34.61 18.56
CA PRO A 178 38.30 34.76 19.84
C PRO A 178 37.35 33.59 20.09
N LEU A 179 37.49 32.94 21.25
CA LEU A 179 36.52 31.97 21.73
C LEU A 179 35.28 32.73 22.21
N CYS A 180 34.20 32.71 21.41
CA CYS A 180 32.88 33.13 21.88
C CYS A 180 32.34 32.03 22.82
N TYR A 181 32.35 32.30 24.13
CA TYR A 181 31.63 31.52 25.14
C TYR A 181 30.15 31.88 25.19
#